data_AF-A0A2A9E0L0-F1
#
_entry.id   AF-A0A2A9E0L0-F1
#
_cell.length_a   1.000
_cell.length_b   1.000
_cell.length_c   1.000
_cell.angle_alpha   90.00
_cell.angle_beta   90.00
_cell.angle_gamma   90.00
#
_symmetry.space_group_name_H-M   'P 1'
#
loop_
_entity.id
_entity.type
_entity.pdbx_description
1 polymer ?
#
loop_
_entity_poly.entity_id
_entity_poly.type
_entity_poly.pdbx_seq_one_letter_code
_entity_poly.pdbx_strand_id
1 'polypeptide(L)'
;MRVLNRQDGLMSNSPPPDASAPTAADFSRARQIERFWEMCREYAAVEGCVSKESAAPPAWSFGDSPELADHLLELTLRGDKTATASAKWEYEAENEPLPEPGDLSIVLDSSGEPRALIRTTEVIVVPFDAVSAEQAYLEGEGDQSLEYWRAEHERCWRGTLAHTSYEFDAKMLVVCERFELLYPSSEHTNNDGRVSDLGSRA
;
A
#
# COMPACT_ATOMS: atom_id res chain seq x y z
N MET A 1 1.68 4.77 -6.50
CA MET A 1 2.02 5.58 -5.31
C MET A 1 1.44 5.03 -4.00
N ARG A 2 2.31 4.86 -2.99
CA ARG A 2 1.96 4.62 -1.58
C ARG A 2 2.08 5.94 -0.82
N VAL A 3 1.02 6.33 -0.12
CA VAL A 3 0.99 7.55 0.72
C VAL A 3 1.10 7.11 2.18
N LEU A 4 2.17 7.50 2.88
CA LEU A 4 2.37 7.06 4.27
C LEU A 4 1.43 7.74 5.28
N ASN A 5 0.60 8.69 4.85
CA ASN A 5 -0.29 9.44 5.73
C ASN A 5 -1.79 9.17 5.47
N ARG A 6 -2.32 8.14 6.17
CA ARG A 6 -3.69 8.04 6.74
C ARG A 6 -3.89 6.71 7.50
N GLN A 7 -2.98 6.39 8.41
CA GLN A 7 -3.22 5.36 9.42
C GLN A 7 -3.06 5.96 10.80
N ASP A 8 -4.08 5.76 11.62
CA ASP A 8 -4.10 6.17 13.03
C ASP A 8 -2.86 5.63 13.74
N GLY A 9 -1.97 6.55 14.11
CA GLY A 9 -0.73 6.26 14.80
C GLY A 9 -0.99 5.59 16.14
N LEU A 10 -0.55 4.34 16.28
CA LEU A 10 -0.18 3.75 17.56
C LEU A 10 1.33 3.86 17.72
N MET A 11 1.84 5.03 18.09
CA MET A 11 3.19 5.18 18.64
C MET A 11 3.18 6.05 19.89
N SER A 12 3.69 5.46 20.95
CA SER A 12 3.78 6.00 22.29
C SER A 12 4.86 7.08 22.39
N ASN A 13 4.44 8.30 22.75
CA ASN A 13 5.13 9.18 23.69
C ASN A 13 4.08 10.15 24.27
N SER A 14 4.11 10.40 25.58
CA SER A 14 3.04 11.03 26.39
C SER A 14 2.29 12.22 25.74
N PRO A 15 0.97 12.37 25.99
CA PRO A 15 0.04 12.88 25.00
C PRO A 15 -0.14 14.42 25.03
N PRO A 16 -0.43 15.06 23.89
CA PRO A 16 -1.21 16.29 23.88
C PRO A 16 -2.67 15.99 24.31
N PRO A 17 -3.36 16.89 25.02
CA PRO A 17 -4.73 16.65 25.47
C PRO A 17 -5.69 16.86 24.29
N ASP A 18 -5.94 15.80 23.53
CA ASP A 18 -7.20 15.46 22.82
C ASP A 18 -6.91 14.41 21.73
N ALA A 19 -6.49 13.20 22.13
CA ALA A 19 -6.61 12.03 21.27
C ALA A 19 -7.98 11.43 21.51
N SER A 20 -8.92 11.69 20.59
CA SER A 20 -10.26 11.11 20.62
C SER A 20 -10.16 9.58 20.67
N ALA A 21 -10.93 8.96 21.58
CA ALA A 21 -10.95 7.51 21.72
C ALA A 21 -11.32 6.81 20.39
N PRO A 22 -10.77 5.63 20.10
CA PRO A 22 -11.07 4.90 18.86
C PRO A 22 -12.58 4.67 18.70
N THR A 23 -13.06 4.87 17.49
CA THR A 23 -14.47 4.79 17.12
C THR A 23 -14.90 3.34 16.86
N ALA A 24 -16.21 3.10 16.80
CA ALA A 24 -16.74 1.78 16.44
C ALA A 24 -16.29 1.30 15.05
N ALA A 25 -16.02 2.23 14.13
CA ALA A 25 -15.49 1.93 12.80
C ALA A 25 -14.03 1.44 12.88
N ASP A 26 -13.20 2.07 13.71
CA ASP A 26 -11.79 1.68 13.89
C ASP A 26 -11.69 0.26 14.46
N PHE A 27 -12.52 -0.07 15.45
CA PHE A 27 -12.63 -1.44 15.96
C PHE A 27 -13.18 -2.43 14.93
N SER A 28 -14.02 -1.98 14.00
CA SER A 28 -14.54 -2.83 12.92
C SER A 28 -13.45 -3.14 11.89
N ARG A 29 -12.69 -2.12 11.48
CA ARG A 29 -11.57 -2.24 10.55
C ARG A 29 -10.47 -3.14 11.11
N ALA A 30 -10.05 -2.94 12.35
CA ALA A 30 -9.06 -3.79 12.99
C ALA A 30 -9.50 -5.27 13.00
N ARG A 31 -10.77 -5.55 13.27
CA ARG A 31 -11.31 -6.91 13.18
C ARG A 31 -11.34 -7.46 11.76
N GLN A 32 -11.64 -6.64 10.75
CA GLN A 32 -11.61 -7.06 9.35
C GLN A 32 -10.18 -7.40 8.91
N ILE A 33 -9.20 -6.59 9.28
CA ILE A 33 -7.77 -6.84 9.01
C ILE A 33 -7.32 -8.15 9.66
N GLU A 34 -7.62 -8.36 10.94
CA GLU A 34 -7.24 -9.60 11.64
C GLU A 34 -7.89 -10.84 11.01
N ARG A 35 -9.17 -10.76 10.63
CA ARG A 35 -9.86 -11.85 9.92
C ARG A 35 -9.23 -12.15 8.56
N PHE A 36 -8.92 -11.12 7.79
CA PHE A 36 -8.24 -11.30 6.51
C PHE A 36 -6.86 -11.92 6.70
N TRP A 37 -6.12 -11.46 7.71
CA TRP A 37 -4.82 -12.01 8.05
C TRP A 37 -4.92 -13.48 8.50
N GLU A 38 -5.93 -13.84 9.28
CA GLU A 38 -6.21 -15.25 9.63
C GLU A 38 -6.40 -16.13 8.38
N MET A 39 -7.04 -15.61 7.33
CA MET A 39 -7.25 -16.34 6.08
C MET A 39 -5.97 -16.53 5.27
N CYS A 40 -5.12 -15.49 5.16
CA CYS A 40 -3.97 -15.53 4.27
C CYS A 40 -2.63 -15.86 4.97
N ARG A 41 -2.56 -15.83 6.29
CA ARG A 41 -1.34 -16.15 7.06
C ARG A 41 -0.84 -17.57 6.83
N GLU A 42 -1.73 -18.55 6.67
CA GLU A 42 -1.29 -19.91 6.36
C GLU A 42 -0.64 -19.99 4.98
N TYR A 43 -1.19 -19.28 3.99
CA TYR A 43 -0.58 -19.15 2.68
C TYR A 43 0.81 -18.49 2.77
N ALA A 44 0.91 -17.36 3.49
CA ALA A 44 2.16 -16.65 3.70
C ALA A 44 3.21 -17.51 4.47
N ALA A 45 2.78 -18.37 5.39
CA ALA A 45 3.66 -19.29 6.11
C ALA A 45 4.19 -20.43 5.22
N VAL A 46 3.36 -20.94 4.30
CA VAL A 46 3.78 -21.94 3.30
C VAL A 46 4.80 -21.36 2.32
N GLU A 47 4.61 -20.11 1.91
CA GLU A 47 5.56 -19.35 1.07
C GLU A 47 6.84 -18.92 1.82
N GLY A 48 6.96 -19.28 3.10
CA GLY A 48 8.14 -19.01 3.93
C GLY A 48 8.30 -17.55 4.34
N CYS A 49 7.26 -16.71 4.19
CA CYS A 49 7.30 -15.29 4.50
C CYS A 49 7.23 -15.02 6.01
N VAL A 50 6.48 -15.82 6.76
CA VAL A 50 6.16 -15.60 8.18
C VAL A 50 5.99 -16.92 8.94
N SER A 51 5.98 -16.87 10.27
CA SER A 51 5.53 -17.99 11.09
C SER A 51 4.01 -17.97 11.26
N LYS A 52 3.42 -19.09 11.71
CA LYS A 52 1.98 -19.17 11.97
C LYS A 52 1.53 -18.30 13.15
N GLU A 53 2.47 -17.81 13.95
CA GLU A 53 2.26 -16.96 15.12
C GLU A 53 2.48 -15.46 14.83
N SER A 54 2.85 -15.10 13.59
CA SER A 54 3.09 -13.71 13.23
C SER A 54 1.81 -12.86 13.33
N ALA A 55 1.95 -11.67 13.92
CA ALA A 55 0.91 -10.64 13.93
C ALA A 55 0.60 -10.15 12.51
N ALA A 56 -0.54 -9.47 12.33
CA ALA A 56 -0.89 -8.90 11.05
C ALA A 56 0.16 -7.86 10.60
N PRO A 57 0.57 -7.87 9.33
CA PRO A 57 1.46 -6.83 8.81
C PRO A 57 0.73 -5.48 8.68
N PRO A 58 1.47 -4.38 8.42
CA PRO A 58 0.87 -3.07 8.18
C PRO A 58 -0.22 -3.10 7.09
N ALA A 59 -1.27 -2.29 7.26
CA ALA A 59 -2.47 -2.32 6.42
C ALA A 59 -2.85 -0.94 5.89
N TRP A 60 -2.57 -0.68 4.61
CA TRP A 60 -2.65 0.65 3.97
C TRP A 60 -3.41 0.62 2.63
N SER A 61 -3.86 1.77 2.16
CA SER A 61 -4.45 1.95 0.82
C SER A 61 -3.47 2.68 -0.11
N PHE A 62 -3.55 2.42 -1.41
CA PHE A 62 -2.83 3.21 -2.41
C PHE A 62 -3.45 4.61 -2.59
N GLY A 63 -2.67 5.54 -3.16
CA GLY A 63 -3.18 6.85 -3.59
C GLY A 63 -3.60 7.81 -2.49
N ASP A 64 -4.00 9.02 -2.89
CA ASP A 64 -4.41 10.13 -2.02
C ASP A 64 -5.92 10.38 -1.99
N SER A 65 -6.70 9.61 -2.76
CA SER A 65 -8.15 9.73 -2.91
C SER A 65 -8.83 8.36 -2.95
N PRO A 66 -10.11 8.26 -2.53
CA PRO A 66 -10.88 7.01 -2.60
C PRO A 66 -10.88 6.36 -3.98
N GLU A 67 -11.12 7.14 -5.03
CA GLU A 67 -11.21 6.65 -6.40
C GLU A 67 -9.86 6.10 -6.89
N LEU A 68 -8.76 6.76 -6.51
CA LEU A 68 -7.42 6.32 -6.85
C LEU A 68 -7.04 5.06 -6.05
N ALA A 69 -7.42 4.97 -4.78
CA ALA A 69 -7.18 3.78 -3.97
C ALA A 69 -7.78 2.52 -4.58
N ASP A 70 -9.06 2.60 -4.97
CA ASP A 70 -9.77 1.48 -5.58
C ASP A 70 -9.21 1.11 -6.96
N HIS A 71 -8.89 2.12 -7.77
CA HIS A 71 -8.30 1.90 -9.09
C HIS A 71 -6.92 1.21 -9.01
N LEU A 72 -6.03 1.69 -8.15
CA LEU A 72 -4.69 1.12 -7.99
C LEU A 72 -4.70 -0.27 -7.36
N LEU A 73 -5.65 -0.52 -6.46
CA LEU A 73 -5.91 -1.85 -5.93
C LEU A 73 -6.39 -2.80 -7.05
N GLU A 74 -7.30 -2.38 -7.92
CA GLU A 74 -7.77 -3.21 -9.04
C GLU A 74 -6.62 -3.59 -9.99
N LEU A 75 -5.72 -2.65 -10.31
CA LEU A 75 -4.51 -2.94 -11.09
C LEU A 75 -3.61 -3.97 -10.39
N THR A 76 -3.50 -3.88 -9.06
CA THR A 76 -2.73 -4.82 -8.23
C THR A 76 -3.36 -6.23 -8.27
N LEU A 77 -4.68 -6.33 -8.08
CA LEU A 77 -5.42 -7.59 -8.11
C LEU A 77 -5.37 -8.28 -9.48
N ARG A 78 -5.27 -7.50 -10.57
CA ARG A 78 -5.09 -8.00 -11.94
C ARG A 78 -3.65 -8.37 -12.28
N GLY A 79 -2.68 -7.96 -11.45
CA GLY A 79 -1.26 -8.18 -11.67
C GLY A 79 -0.59 -7.17 -12.62
N ASP A 80 -1.30 -6.11 -13.01
CA ASP A 80 -0.74 -5.04 -13.85
C ASP A 80 0.18 -4.11 -13.04
N LYS A 81 -0.19 -3.87 -11.76
CA LYS A 81 0.60 -3.09 -10.81
C LYS A 81 1.37 -4.04 -9.90
N THR A 82 2.69 -4.00 -10.00
CA THR A 82 3.65 -4.81 -9.23
C THR A 82 4.76 -3.96 -8.62
N ALA A 83 4.59 -2.64 -8.66
CA ALA A 83 5.49 -1.70 -8.03
C ALA A 83 4.74 -0.50 -7.45
N THR A 84 5.35 0.14 -6.46
CA THR A 84 4.88 1.39 -5.87
C THR A 84 6.05 2.30 -5.53
N ALA A 85 5.77 3.58 -5.35
CA ALA A 85 6.72 4.56 -4.88
C ALA A 85 6.15 5.42 -3.75
N SER A 86 7.02 5.82 -2.83
CA SER A 86 6.78 6.77 -1.74
C SER A 86 7.96 7.73 -1.64
N ALA A 87 7.74 8.91 -1.08
CA ALA A 87 8.82 9.86 -0.88
C ALA A 87 9.62 9.52 0.38
N LYS A 88 10.95 9.52 0.31
CA LYS A 88 11.80 9.13 1.46
C LYS A 88 11.56 10.01 2.69
N TRP A 89 11.25 11.29 2.49
CA TRP A 89 11.00 12.23 3.58
C TRP A 89 9.75 11.86 4.40
N GLU A 90 8.79 11.12 3.83
CA GLU A 90 7.60 10.68 4.57
C GLU A 90 8.01 9.73 5.70
N TYR A 91 8.91 8.78 5.43
CA TYR A 91 9.48 7.91 6.47
C TYR A 91 10.29 8.67 7.52
N GLU A 92 11.05 9.69 7.10
CA GLU A 92 11.83 10.52 8.01
C GLU A 92 10.94 11.37 8.92
N ALA A 93 9.83 11.89 8.39
CA ALA A 93 8.87 12.70 9.13
C ALA A 93 8.13 11.87 10.19
N GLU A 94 7.74 10.64 9.86
CA GLU A 94 7.03 9.73 10.78
C GLU A 94 7.99 8.88 11.64
N ASN A 95 9.30 9.03 11.46
CA ASN A 95 10.33 8.20 12.10
C ASN A 95 10.07 6.69 11.90
N GLU A 96 9.64 6.33 10.69
CA GLU A 96 9.40 4.96 10.26
C GLU A 96 10.63 4.39 9.53
N PRO A 97 10.93 3.09 9.68
CA PRO A 97 11.96 2.45 8.86
C PRO A 97 11.52 2.38 7.40
N LEU A 98 12.51 2.35 6.50
CA LEU A 98 12.24 2.01 5.10
C LEU A 98 11.77 0.56 4.98
N PRO A 99 10.93 0.23 3.99
CA PRO A 99 10.57 -1.14 3.70
C PRO A 99 11.80 -1.97 3.31
N GLU A 100 11.74 -3.27 3.56
CA GLU A 100 12.77 -4.24 3.23
C GLU A 100 12.20 -5.37 2.33
N PRO A 101 13.01 -5.98 1.46
CA PRO A 101 12.61 -7.21 0.77
C PRO A 101 12.19 -8.30 1.76
N GLY A 102 11.01 -8.87 1.54
CA GLY A 102 10.36 -9.84 2.42
C GLY A 102 9.23 -9.24 3.25
N ASP A 103 9.16 -7.92 3.40
CA ASP A 103 8.08 -7.26 4.12
C ASP A 103 6.72 -7.59 3.51
N LEU A 104 5.77 -7.91 4.39
CA LEU A 104 4.38 -8.10 4.01
C LEU A 104 3.59 -6.81 4.22
N SER A 105 2.56 -6.61 3.40
CA SER A 105 1.60 -5.53 3.59
C SER A 105 0.21 -5.98 3.17
N ILE A 106 -0.80 -5.56 3.93
CA ILE A 106 -2.20 -5.71 3.54
C ILE A 106 -2.63 -4.44 2.81
N VAL A 107 -3.12 -4.60 1.58
CA VAL A 107 -3.69 -3.49 0.80
C VAL A 107 -5.18 -3.42 1.02
N LEU A 108 -5.65 -2.23 1.39
CA LEU A 108 -7.05 -1.91 1.64
C LEU A 108 -7.68 -1.16 0.46
N ASP A 109 -8.98 -1.33 0.26
CA ASP A 109 -9.77 -0.45 -0.60
C ASP A 109 -10.10 0.89 0.07
N SER A 110 -10.83 1.74 -0.63
CA SER A 110 -11.23 3.07 -0.16
C SER A 110 -12.20 3.05 1.02
N SER A 111 -12.90 1.94 1.24
CA SER A 111 -13.78 1.73 2.39
C SER A 111 -13.03 1.20 3.63
N GLY A 112 -11.72 0.91 3.49
CA GLY A 112 -10.88 0.37 4.54
C GLY A 112 -10.96 -1.14 4.67
N GLU A 113 -11.59 -1.85 3.71
CA GLU A 113 -11.66 -3.30 3.72
C GLU A 113 -10.36 -3.91 3.15
N PRO A 114 -9.82 -4.97 3.74
CA PRO A 114 -8.61 -5.64 3.25
C PRO A 114 -8.89 -6.49 2.01
N ARG A 115 -8.11 -6.25 0.96
CA ARG A 115 -8.35 -6.81 -0.37
C ARG A 115 -7.17 -7.57 -0.95
N ALA A 116 -5.94 -7.28 -0.52
CA ALA A 116 -4.77 -8.03 -0.96
C ALA A 116 -3.73 -8.17 0.15
N LEU A 117 -2.96 -9.26 0.11
CA LEU A 117 -1.68 -9.40 0.78
C LEU A 117 -0.59 -9.32 -0.29
N ILE A 118 0.34 -8.39 -0.14
CA ILE A 118 1.52 -8.25 -1.01
C ILE A 118 2.81 -8.51 -0.24
N ARG A 119 3.85 -8.93 -0.95
CA ARG A 119 5.22 -9.05 -0.43
C ARG A 119 6.15 -8.16 -1.22
N THR A 120 6.88 -7.29 -0.54
CA THR A 120 7.95 -6.49 -1.15
C THR A 120 9.09 -7.42 -1.56
N THR A 121 9.51 -7.35 -2.81
CA THR A 121 10.55 -8.20 -3.40
C THR A 121 11.85 -7.43 -3.65
N GLU A 122 11.76 -6.11 -3.84
CA GLU A 122 12.91 -5.25 -4.07
C GLU A 122 12.62 -3.84 -3.55
N VAL A 123 13.63 -3.19 -2.97
CA VAL A 123 13.56 -1.79 -2.56
C VAL A 123 14.77 -1.04 -3.11
N ILE A 124 14.51 0.03 -3.85
CA ILE A 124 15.52 0.86 -4.49
C ILE A 124 15.27 2.31 -4.10
N VAL A 125 16.28 2.98 -3.55
CA VAL A 125 16.20 4.41 -3.24
C VAL A 125 16.99 5.20 -4.28
N VAL A 126 16.29 6.04 -5.04
CA VAL A 126 16.87 6.86 -6.11
C VAL A 126 16.30 8.28 -6.09
N PRO A 127 17.02 9.28 -6.63
CA PRO A 127 16.43 10.58 -6.91
C PRO A 127 15.19 10.45 -7.81
N PHE A 128 14.18 11.32 -7.62
CA PHE A 128 12.96 11.34 -8.43
C PHE A 128 13.23 11.39 -9.93
N ASP A 129 14.17 12.24 -10.36
CA ASP A 129 14.55 12.35 -11.77
C ASP A 129 15.35 11.15 -12.32
N ALA A 130 15.79 10.25 -11.43
CA ALA A 130 16.49 9.02 -11.77
C ALA A 130 15.59 7.77 -11.72
N VAL A 131 14.30 7.91 -11.38
CA VAL A 131 13.33 6.81 -11.47
C VAL A 131 13.25 6.31 -12.92
N SER A 132 13.33 4.99 -13.09
CA SER A 132 13.41 4.34 -14.39
C SER A 132 12.06 4.22 -15.07
N ALA A 133 12.05 4.14 -16.40
CA ALA A 133 10.83 3.82 -17.14
C ALA A 133 10.29 2.42 -16.82
N GLU A 134 11.16 1.49 -16.41
CA GLU A 134 10.75 0.18 -15.93
C GLU A 134 9.94 0.27 -14.62
N GLN A 135 10.38 1.10 -13.66
CA GLN A 135 9.61 1.33 -12.44
C GLN A 135 8.23 1.91 -12.76
N ALA A 136 8.16 2.93 -13.62
CA ALA A 136 6.90 3.53 -14.05
C ALA A 136 5.97 2.52 -14.74
N TYR A 137 6.53 1.66 -15.60
CA TYR A 137 5.77 0.61 -16.27
C TYR A 137 5.20 -0.41 -15.28
N LEU A 138 6.00 -0.86 -14.31
CA LEU A 138 5.58 -1.82 -13.27
C LEU A 138 4.57 -1.22 -12.28
N GLU A 139 4.53 0.10 -12.12
CA GLU A 139 3.46 0.75 -11.35
C GLU A 139 2.10 0.69 -12.04
N GLY A 140 2.06 0.44 -13.35
CA GLY A 140 0.84 0.16 -14.10
C GLY A 140 -0.12 1.35 -14.28
N GLU A 141 0.25 2.54 -13.81
CA GLU A 141 -0.64 3.71 -13.77
C GLU A 141 -0.72 4.42 -15.12
N GLY A 142 -1.90 4.96 -15.45
CA GLY A 142 -2.12 5.74 -16.67
C GLY A 142 -1.78 4.97 -17.95
N ASP A 143 -0.88 5.54 -18.76
CA ASP A 143 -0.38 4.92 -19.99
C ASP A 143 0.93 4.15 -19.79
N GLN A 144 1.31 3.88 -18.54
CA GLN A 144 2.54 3.18 -18.13
C GLN A 144 3.83 3.89 -18.56
N SER A 145 3.74 5.17 -18.95
CA SER A 145 4.91 5.95 -19.33
C SER A 145 5.59 6.61 -18.13
N LEU A 146 6.90 6.83 -18.24
CA LEU A 146 7.66 7.61 -17.26
C LEU A 146 7.20 9.07 -17.20
N GLU A 147 6.69 9.61 -18.31
CA GLU A 147 6.17 10.98 -18.36
C GLU A 147 4.90 11.12 -17.50
N TYR A 148 3.94 10.20 -17.67
CA TYR A 148 2.75 10.14 -16.84
C TYR A 148 3.11 9.94 -15.37
N TRP A 149 4.00 8.98 -15.08
CA TRP A 149 4.45 8.70 -13.72
C TRP A 149 5.01 9.95 -13.04
N ARG A 150 5.90 10.69 -13.72
CA ARG A 150 6.49 11.92 -13.16
C ARG A 150 5.43 12.99 -12.92
N ALA A 151 4.53 13.21 -13.87
CA ALA A 151 3.49 14.22 -13.76
C ALA A 151 2.57 13.96 -12.54
N GLU A 152 2.08 12.73 -12.39
CA GLU A 152 1.19 12.38 -11.27
C GLU A 152 1.91 12.36 -9.92
N HIS A 153 3.14 11.84 -9.86
CA HIS A 153 3.88 11.79 -8.61
C HIS A 153 4.30 13.18 -8.13
N GLU A 154 4.72 14.06 -9.04
CA GLU A 154 4.99 15.46 -8.73
C GLU A 154 3.72 16.18 -8.27
N ARG A 155 2.58 15.99 -8.96
CA ARG A 155 1.30 16.57 -8.56
C ARG A 155 0.93 16.17 -7.13
N CYS A 156 1.02 14.88 -6.82
CA CYS A 156 0.66 14.36 -5.50
C CYS A 156 1.60 14.90 -4.42
N TRP A 157 2.93 14.78 -4.57
CA TRP A 157 3.85 15.23 -3.52
C TRP A 157 3.86 16.75 -3.36
N ARG A 158 3.66 17.54 -4.42
CA ARG A 158 3.42 18.99 -4.25
C ARG A 158 2.18 19.25 -3.40
N GLY A 159 1.12 18.45 -3.57
CA GLY A 159 -0.07 18.49 -2.72
C GLY A 159 0.24 18.19 -1.26
N THR A 160 0.96 17.11 -0.97
CA THR A 160 1.33 16.72 0.41
C THR A 160 2.26 17.73 1.07
N LEU A 161 3.20 18.30 0.31
CA LEU A 161 4.17 19.28 0.79
C LEU A 161 3.58 20.68 1.03
N ALA A 162 2.41 21.00 0.47
CA ALA A 162 1.79 22.33 0.54
C ALA A 162 1.54 22.85 1.97
N HIS A 163 1.51 21.95 2.96
CA HIS A 163 1.32 22.28 4.37
C HIS A 163 2.60 22.12 5.21
N THR A 164 3.75 21.99 4.54
CA THR A 164 5.05 21.82 5.16
C THR A 164 5.99 22.96 4.77
N SER A 165 7.16 23.04 5.41
CA SER A 165 8.23 23.96 5.00
C SER A 165 9.09 23.42 3.85
N TYR A 166 8.79 22.22 3.34
CA TYR A 166 9.54 21.58 2.29
C TYR A 166 8.95 21.91 0.91
N GLU A 167 9.81 21.93 -0.09
CA GLU A 167 9.43 22.10 -1.49
C GLU A 167 9.75 20.82 -2.27
N PHE A 168 8.95 20.57 -3.31
CA PHE A 168 9.26 19.50 -4.24
C PHE A 168 10.57 19.80 -4.97
N ASP A 169 11.48 18.83 -4.97
CA ASP A 169 12.77 18.87 -5.67
C ASP A 169 12.88 17.62 -6.55
N ALA A 170 13.28 17.77 -7.81
CA ALA A 170 13.50 16.65 -8.72
C ALA A 170 14.64 15.70 -8.25
N LYS A 171 15.46 16.13 -7.30
CA LYS A 171 16.50 15.34 -6.64
C LYS A 171 16.07 14.72 -5.31
N MET A 172 14.83 14.95 -4.86
CA MET A 172 14.31 14.29 -3.66
C MET A 172 14.39 12.77 -3.82
N LEU A 173 14.72 12.07 -2.74
CA LEU A 173 14.84 10.63 -2.77
C LEU A 173 13.45 9.99 -2.75
N VAL A 174 13.27 9.03 -3.65
CA VAL A 174 12.08 8.21 -3.82
C VAL A 174 12.43 6.80 -3.44
N VAL A 175 11.59 6.18 -2.62
CA VAL A 175 11.67 4.78 -2.25
C VAL A 175 10.78 4.02 -3.24
N CYS A 176 11.42 3.30 -4.15
CA CYS A 176 10.75 2.47 -5.14
C CYS A 176 10.68 1.04 -4.58
N GLU A 177 9.47 0.52 -4.41
CA GLU A 177 9.22 -0.85 -3.99
C GLU A 177 8.71 -1.64 -5.21
N ARG A 178 9.26 -2.84 -5.44
CA ARG A 178 8.61 -3.87 -6.25
C ARG A 178 8.00 -4.89 -5.31
N PHE A 179 6.87 -5.46 -5.71
CA PHE A 179 6.15 -6.41 -4.90
C PHE A 179 5.47 -7.46 -5.77
N GLU A 180 5.05 -8.53 -5.12
CA GLU A 180 4.16 -9.52 -5.71
C GLU A 180 2.88 -9.65 -4.89
N LEU A 181 1.79 -10.00 -5.58
CA LEU A 181 0.53 -10.35 -4.93
C LEU A 181 0.61 -11.79 -4.41
N LEU A 182 0.53 -11.96 -3.10
CA LEU A 182 0.48 -13.28 -2.47
C LEU A 182 -0.94 -13.80 -2.36
N TYR A 183 -1.89 -12.94 -1.98
CA TYR A 183 -3.26 -13.37 -1.72
C TYR A 183 -4.28 -12.29 -2.10
N PRO A 184 -5.17 -12.54 -3.08
CA PRO A 184 -6.32 -11.68 -3.34
C PRO A 184 -7.51 -12.07 -2.43
N SER A 185 -8.27 -11.10 -1.92
CA SER A 185 -9.56 -11.38 -1.31
C SER A 185 -10.58 -11.72 -2.41
N SER A 186 -11.23 -12.88 -2.28
CA SER A 186 -12.13 -13.43 -3.30
C SER A 186 -13.49 -12.72 -3.40
N GLU A 187 -13.75 -11.70 -2.59
CA GLU A 187 -15.04 -11.00 -2.54
C GLU A 187 -15.00 -9.78 -3.47
N HIS A 188 -15.24 -9.99 -4.76
CA HIS A 188 -15.86 -8.97 -5.60
C HIS A 188 -17.38 -9.13 -5.41
N THR A 189 -18.00 -8.30 -4.58
CA THR A 189 -19.46 -8.18 -4.59
C THR A 189 -19.89 -7.42 -5.84
N ASN A 190 -19.76 -8.07 -7.00
CA ASN A 190 -20.60 -7.69 -8.13
C ASN A 190 -22.04 -7.92 -7.69
N ASN A 191 -22.88 -6.89 -7.83
CA ASN A 191 -24.29 -6.87 -7.46
C ASN A 191 -25.18 -7.81 -8.31
N ASP A 192 -24.69 -9.01 -8.65
CA ASP A 192 -25.39 -10.03 -9.45
C ASP A 192 -25.31 -11.45 -8.85
N GLY A 193 -24.84 -11.60 -7.60
CA GLY A 193 -25.07 -12.82 -6.81
C GLY A 193 -24.55 -14.15 -7.42
N ARG A 194 -23.54 -14.12 -8.29
CA ARG A 194 -22.95 -15.32 -8.89
C ARG A 194 -21.52 -15.51 -8.42
N VAL A 195 -21.32 -16.52 -7.57
CA VAL A 195 -20.01 -17.08 -7.21
C VAL A 195 -19.51 -17.90 -8.39
N SER A 196 -18.42 -17.48 -9.03
CA SER A 196 -17.67 -18.35 -9.95
C SER A 196 -16.59 -19.07 -9.17
N ASP A 197 -16.88 -20.33 -8.84
CA ASP A 197 -15.95 -21.31 -8.31
C ASP A 197 -14.81 -21.54 -9.31
N LEU A 198 -13.61 -21.02 -9.03
CA LEU A 198 -12.41 -21.40 -9.77
C LEU A 198 -11.86 -22.68 -9.13
N GLY A 199 -12.47 -23.78 -9.54
CA GLY A 199 -12.07 -25.12 -9.22
C GLY A 199 -10.65 -25.44 -9.68
N SER A 200 -9.91 -26.03 -8.74
CA SER A 200 -8.77 -26.92 -8.89
C SER A 200 -8.55 -27.52 -10.29
N ARG A 201 -7.35 -27.35 -10.84
CA ARG A 201 -6.73 -28.27 -11.81
C ARG A 201 -5.27 -28.43 -11.37
N ALA A 202 -4.85 -29.59 -10.85
CA ALA A 202 -4.53 -30.85 -11.52
C ALA A 202 -3.21 -30.76 -12.31
#